data_AF-A0A382I8M0-F1
#
_entry.id   AF-A0A382I8M0-F1
#
_cell.length_a   1.000
_cell.length_b   1.000
_cell.length_c   1.000
_cell.angle_alpha   90.00
_cell.angle_beta   90.00
_cell.angle_gamma   90.00
#
_symmetry.space_group_name_H-M   'P 1'
#
loop_
_entity.id
_entity.type
_entity.pdbx_description
1 polymer ?
#
loop_
_entity_poly.entity_id
_entity_poly.type
_entity_poly.pdbx_seq_one_letter_code
_entity_poly.pdbx_strand_id
1 'polypeptide(L)'
;MNRLNCLFACCVLLTVAVPLARGDRVCLLSGPADAAQSRYDLAIEARRELNISYFYVGGEEDLITMRGFALLRETARRGVKVRLMIDALFHKIPAPLCAHLIREGVEIRVFHPFDPLKPFRFNRRLHDKLFIVDAHRLIAGGRNIDDSYFGLSRFRKEGDTAYRNRIDRDILVEGETATEANTHFMTLWNGSKVKPIRVGKYRCLIRSGGAPEPLTASRRRPVPAVHRAILRRDIDAAKASLDRTWAEFQSHPKVVQLPSHTDWNQRLQPVDEIRFLADPGGRKTRGQHTGHHIAALVNRAEPGETIWIESPYLILTKKARAVLGDAIRRGVRVIIFTNSLDSTDNLLVQAVYQREKEDYLALGLEI
;
A
#
# COMPACT_ATOMS: atom_id res chain seq x y z
N MET A 1 42.30 -62.32 -33.65
CA MET A 1 42.83 -62.00 -32.31
C MET A 1 42.83 -60.50 -32.13
N ASN A 2 42.21 -60.01 -31.03
CA ASN A 2 42.29 -58.65 -30.45
C ASN A 2 41.63 -57.50 -31.25
N ARG A 3 40.75 -56.64 -30.72
CA ARG A 3 40.22 -56.36 -29.38
C ARG A 3 38.87 -55.64 -29.56
N LEU A 4 37.81 -56.14 -28.93
CA LEU A 4 36.56 -55.40 -28.70
C LEU A 4 36.80 -54.51 -27.48
N ASN A 5 36.73 -53.18 -27.64
CA ASN A 5 36.72 -52.25 -26.51
C ASN A 5 35.28 -51.83 -26.19
N CYS A 6 34.86 -52.22 -24.99
CA CYS A 6 33.71 -51.74 -24.26
C CYS A 6 33.64 -50.20 -24.23
N LEU A 7 32.47 -49.66 -24.52
CA LEU A 7 32.05 -48.34 -24.04
C LEU A 7 30.65 -48.49 -23.43
N PHE A 8 30.65 -48.76 -22.12
CA PHE A 8 29.49 -48.60 -21.26
C PHE A 8 29.17 -47.11 -21.17
N ALA A 9 28.13 -46.66 -21.87
CA ALA A 9 27.56 -45.34 -21.67
C ALA A 9 26.67 -45.39 -20.42
N CYS A 10 27.21 -44.92 -19.29
CA CYS A 10 26.43 -44.58 -18.11
C CYS A 10 25.53 -43.37 -18.45
N CYS A 11 24.27 -43.64 -18.81
CA CYS A 11 23.22 -42.62 -18.81
C CYS A 11 22.90 -42.24 -17.35
N VAL A 12 23.62 -41.24 -16.82
CA VAL A 12 23.20 -40.53 -15.61
C VAL A 12 22.00 -39.67 -16.01
N LEU A 13 20.80 -40.19 -15.74
CA LEU A 13 19.58 -39.39 -15.70
C LEU A 13 19.70 -38.40 -14.54
N LEU A 14 20.26 -37.23 -14.82
CA LEU A 14 20.09 -36.04 -14.00
C LEU A 14 18.61 -35.64 -14.09
N THR A 15 17.77 -36.22 -13.24
CA THR A 15 16.49 -35.63 -12.89
C THR A 15 16.80 -34.34 -12.17
N VAL A 16 16.95 -33.25 -12.93
CA VAL A 16 16.77 -31.90 -12.39
C VAL A 16 15.34 -31.89 -11.89
N ALA A 17 15.17 -32.03 -10.57
CA ALA A 17 13.93 -31.70 -9.92
C ALA A 17 13.70 -30.21 -10.22
N VAL A 18 12.97 -29.93 -11.29
CA VAL A 18 12.38 -28.62 -11.52
C VAL A 18 11.59 -28.38 -10.24
N PRO A 19 11.94 -27.37 -9.42
CA PRO A 19 11.10 -27.06 -8.28
C PRO A 19 9.72 -26.81 -8.88
N LEU A 20 8.74 -27.66 -8.55
CA LEU A 20 7.35 -27.28 -8.72
C LEU A 20 7.27 -25.89 -8.10
N ALA A 21 7.00 -24.88 -8.93
CA ALA A 21 6.82 -23.52 -8.46
C ALA A 21 5.82 -23.64 -7.31
N ARG A 22 6.30 -23.44 -6.08
CA ARG A 22 5.41 -23.47 -4.92
C ARG A 22 4.45 -22.33 -5.18
N GLY A 23 3.17 -22.65 -5.35
CA GLY A 23 2.12 -21.66 -5.49
C GLY A 23 2.26 -20.65 -4.36
N ASP A 24 1.97 -19.39 -4.66
CA ASP A 24 2.03 -18.33 -3.67
C ASP A 24 1.24 -18.74 -2.43
N ARG A 25 1.72 -18.30 -1.28
CA ARG A 25 1.02 -18.51 -0.01
C ARG A 25 0.34 -17.22 0.39
N VAL A 26 -0.87 -17.31 0.92
CA VAL A 26 -1.65 -16.15 1.33
C VAL A 26 -2.25 -16.33 2.71
N CYS A 27 -2.47 -15.22 3.40
CA CYS A 27 -3.34 -15.19 4.57
C CYS A 27 -4.09 -13.85 4.63
N LEU A 28 -5.33 -13.91 5.12
CA LEU A 28 -6.14 -12.71 5.33
C LEU A 28 -5.77 -12.05 6.65
N LEU A 29 -5.60 -10.73 6.60
CA LEU A 29 -5.39 -9.85 7.74
C LEU A 29 -6.68 -9.06 7.99
N SER A 30 -7.64 -9.75 8.61
CA SER A 30 -9.01 -9.26 8.75
C SER A 30 -9.12 -8.13 9.79
N GLY A 31 -8.35 -8.21 10.87
CA GLY A 31 -8.46 -7.30 12.01
C GLY A 31 -7.36 -6.23 12.06
N PRO A 32 -7.63 -5.10 12.74
CA PRO A 32 -6.63 -4.08 13.07
C PRO A 32 -5.32 -4.61 13.67
N ALA A 33 -5.42 -5.50 14.66
CA ALA A 33 -4.24 -6.01 15.39
C ALA A 33 -3.33 -6.81 14.46
N ASP A 34 -3.87 -7.77 13.71
CA ASP A 34 -3.13 -8.55 12.72
C ASP A 34 -2.50 -7.67 11.64
N ALA A 35 -3.24 -6.67 11.16
CA ALA A 35 -2.77 -5.74 10.14
C ALA A 35 -1.60 -4.88 10.64
N ALA A 36 -1.64 -4.41 11.89
CA ALA A 36 -0.54 -3.67 12.50
C ALA A 36 0.65 -4.57 12.82
N GLN A 37 0.39 -5.74 13.38
CA GLN A 37 1.40 -6.71 13.79
C GLN A 37 2.22 -7.21 12.61
N SER A 38 1.55 -7.63 11.53
CA SER A 38 2.22 -8.13 10.32
C SER A 38 3.14 -7.08 9.71
N ARG A 39 2.71 -5.80 9.62
CA ARG A 39 3.57 -4.71 9.14
C ARG A 39 4.79 -4.51 10.04
N TYR A 40 4.62 -4.61 11.36
CA TYR A 40 5.74 -4.57 12.30
C TYR A 40 6.72 -5.72 12.06
N ASP A 41 6.24 -6.95 12.13
CA ASP A 41 7.06 -8.17 12.06
C ASP A 41 7.84 -8.21 10.75
N LEU A 42 7.15 -7.97 9.64
CA LEU A 42 7.78 -7.98 8.32
C LEU A 42 8.80 -6.87 8.16
N ALA A 43 8.57 -5.67 8.71
CA ALA A 43 9.58 -4.63 8.70
C ALA A 43 10.81 -5.03 9.53
N ILE A 44 10.61 -5.59 10.73
CA ILE A 44 11.72 -6.07 11.58
C ILE A 44 12.47 -7.23 10.92
N GLU A 45 11.79 -8.12 10.19
CA GLU A 45 12.42 -9.23 9.47
C GLU A 45 13.11 -8.81 8.17
N ALA A 46 12.76 -7.65 7.60
CA ALA A 46 13.30 -7.16 6.34
C ALA A 46 14.84 -7.11 6.35
N ARG A 47 15.46 -7.58 5.26
CA ARG A 47 16.92 -7.68 5.14
C ARG A 47 17.52 -6.81 4.03
N ARG A 48 16.78 -6.54 2.95
CA ARG A 48 17.27 -5.88 1.75
C ARG A 48 16.53 -4.58 1.47
N GLU A 49 15.22 -4.65 1.35
CA GLU A 49 14.39 -3.48 1.03
C GLU A 49 12.98 -3.55 1.62
N LEU A 50 12.45 -2.37 1.92
CA LEU A 50 11.09 -2.14 2.35
C LEU A 50 10.48 -1.05 1.47
N ASN A 51 9.61 -1.46 0.55
CA ASN A 51 8.98 -0.59 -0.45
C ASN A 51 7.50 -0.42 -0.11
N ILE A 52 7.08 0.81 0.16
CA ILE A 52 5.75 1.10 0.69
C ILE A 52 5.08 2.18 -0.14
N SER A 53 3.82 1.97 -0.52
CA SER A 53 2.97 2.98 -1.14
C SER A 53 1.62 3.11 -0.44
N TYR A 54 1.21 4.33 -0.11
CA TYR A 54 -0.11 4.61 0.46
C TYR A 54 -0.76 5.86 -0.15
N PHE A 55 -2.08 5.79 -0.37
CA PHE A 55 -2.89 6.93 -0.77
C PHE A 55 -2.98 7.97 0.34
N TYR A 56 -3.33 7.55 1.56
CA TYR A 56 -3.46 8.44 2.70
C TYR A 56 -2.50 8.06 3.82
N VAL A 57 -1.85 9.08 4.38
CA VAL A 57 -1.01 8.96 5.57
C VAL A 57 -1.35 10.10 6.53
N GLY A 58 -1.69 9.72 7.76
CA GLY A 58 -2.06 10.60 8.86
C GLY A 58 -0.95 11.53 9.33
N GLY A 59 -1.24 12.26 10.41
CA GLY A 59 -0.37 13.29 10.97
C GLY A 59 0.38 12.83 12.22
N GLU A 60 0.94 13.79 12.95
CA GLU A 60 1.64 13.54 14.23
C GLU A 60 0.67 13.25 15.39
N GLU A 61 -0.62 13.53 15.19
CA GLU A 61 -1.69 13.20 16.12
C GLU A 61 -2.06 11.70 16.14
N ASP A 62 -1.73 10.98 15.07
CA ASP A 62 -2.09 9.56 14.88
C ASP A 62 -0.99 8.64 15.43
N LEU A 63 -1.34 7.80 16.40
CA LEU A 63 -0.43 6.86 17.05
C LEU A 63 0.16 5.84 16.07
N ILE A 64 -0.66 5.25 15.20
CA ILE A 64 -0.23 4.29 14.17
C ILE A 64 0.74 4.94 13.20
N THR A 65 0.44 6.15 12.76
CA THR A 65 1.28 6.89 11.83
C THR A 65 2.67 7.11 12.42
N MET A 66 2.75 7.61 13.64
CA MET A 66 4.02 7.88 14.31
C MET A 66 4.80 6.60 14.61
N ARG A 67 4.12 5.51 15.01
CA ARG A 67 4.76 4.19 15.19
C ARG A 67 5.28 3.64 13.87
N GLY A 68 4.54 3.81 12.78
CA GLY A 68 4.97 3.48 11.43
C GLY A 68 6.26 4.23 11.05
N PHE A 69 6.32 5.54 11.26
CA PHE A 69 7.54 6.31 10.97
C PHE A 69 8.73 5.91 11.84
N ALA A 70 8.51 5.62 13.13
CA ALA A 70 9.55 5.09 14.00
C ALA A 70 10.08 3.74 13.45
N LEU A 71 9.18 2.85 13.05
CA LEU A 71 9.53 1.56 12.44
C LEU A 71 10.31 1.71 11.13
N LEU A 72 9.90 2.62 10.24
CA LEU A 72 10.64 2.90 8.99
C LEU A 72 12.05 3.42 9.29
N ARG A 73 12.18 4.32 10.27
CA ARG A 73 13.48 4.86 10.71
C ARG A 73 14.39 3.75 11.25
N GLU A 74 13.90 2.92 12.17
CA GLU A 74 14.71 1.84 12.73
C GLU A 74 15.04 0.76 11.68
N THR A 75 14.15 0.53 10.71
CA THR A 75 14.43 -0.37 9.57
C THR A 75 15.55 0.19 8.70
N ALA A 76 15.51 1.48 8.36
CA ALA A 76 16.58 2.14 7.61
C ALA A 76 17.93 2.13 8.36
N ARG A 77 17.92 2.34 9.68
CA ARG A 77 19.12 2.29 10.54
C ARG A 77 19.82 0.94 10.55
N ARG A 78 19.08 -0.15 10.29
CA ARG A 78 19.64 -1.51 10.14
C ARG A 78 20.28 -1.76 8.76
N GLY A 79 20.28 -0.76 7.88
CA GLY A 79 20.86 -0.85 6.53
C GLY A 79 19.88 -1.32 5.46
N VAL A 80 18.61 -1.54 5.80
CA VAL A 80 17.55 -1.90 4.84
C VAL A 80 17.21 -0.68 3.99
N LYS A 81 17.06 -0.86 2.68
CA LYS A 81 16.64 0.21 1.77
C LYS A 81 15.14 0.50 1.93
N VAL A 82 14.80 1.61 2.60
CA VAL A 82 13.39 1.98 2.84
C VAL A 82 12.92 3.03 1.83
N ARG A 83 11.85 2.74 1.10
CA ARG A 83 11.21 3.64 0.13
C ARG A 83 9.75 3.85 0.49
N LEU A 84 9.38 5.10 0.76
CA LEU A 84 8.02 5.52 1.03
C LEU A 84 7.49 6.38 -0.13
N MET A 85 6.50 5.85 -0.84
CA MET A 85 5.76 6.57 -1.88
C MET A 85 4.38 6.96 -1.34
N ILE A 86 4.05 8.24 -1.36
CA ILE A 86 2.73 8.71 -0.92
C ILE A 86 2.08 9.57 -1.97
N ASP A 87 0.77 9.72 -1.87
CA ASP A 87 0.04 10.68 -2.67
C ASP A 87 0.45 12.13 -2.33
N ALA A 88 0.65 12.99 -3.32
CA ALA A 88 1.15 14.35 -3.07
C ALA A 88 0.16 15.32 -2.39
N LEU A 89 -1.14 14.99 -2.33
CA LEU A 89 -2.18 15.85 -1.74
C LEU A 89 -2.78 15.26 -0.48
N PHE A 90 -2.82 13.94 -0.37
CA PHE A 90 -3.51 13.25 0.72
C PHE A 90 -2.53 12.72 1.79
N HIS A 91 -1.55 13.53 2.18
CA HIS A 91 -0.68 13.21 3.32
C HIS A 91 -0.62 14.38 4.30
N LYS A 92 -0.51 14.08 5.60
CA LYS A 92 -0.41 15.09 6.67
C LYS A 92 0.97 15.18 7.32
N ILE A 93 1.96 14.48 6.75
CA ILE A 93 3.32 14.41 7.30
C ILE A 93 4.00 15.79 7.33
N PRO A 94 4.44 16.28 8.51
CA PRO A 94 5.14 17.56 8.61
C PRO A 94 6.51 17.56 7.95
N ALA A 95 6.89 18.70 7.36
CA ALA A 95 8.19 18.89 6.73
C ALA A 95 9.42 18.59 7.63
N PRO A 96 9.47 18.96 8.94
CA PRO A 96 10.61 18.59 9.78
C PRO A 96 10.72 17.08 10.02
N LEU A 97 9.58 16.38 10.15
CA LEU A 97 9.55 14.92 10.28
C LEU A 97 10.06 14.22 9.01
N CYS A 98 9.58 14.65 7.84
CA CYS A 98 10.12 14.18 6.55
C CYS A 98 11.63 14.43 6.44
N ALA A 99 12.10 15.62 6.82
CA ALA A 99 13.52 15.95 6.79
C ALA A 99 14.35 15.06 7.72
N HIS A 100 13.82 14.76 8.92
CA HIS A 100 14.43 13.82 9.85
C HIS A 100 14.52 12.41 9.27
N LEU A 101 13.41 11.86 8.77
CA LEU A 101 13.38 10.52 8.17
C LEU A 101 14.35 10.37 7.00
N ILE A 102 14.45 11.39 6.14
CA ILE A 102 15.41 11.40 5.02
C ILE A 102 16.86 11.40 5.54
N ARG A 103 17.15 12.14 6.63
CA ARG A 103 18.49 12.11 7.26
C ARG A 103 18.84 10.74 7.84
N GLU A 104 17.83 9.97 8.24
CA GLU A 104 17.97 8.61 8.79
C GLU A 104 17.97 7.52 7.70
N GLY A 105 17.97 7.91 6.41
CA GLY A 105 18.11 6.98 5.29
C GLY A 105 16.80 6.53 4.63
N VAL A 106 15.65 7.06 5.06
CA VAL A 106 14.35 6.78 4.42
C VAL A 106 14.21 7.60 3.13
N GLU A 107 13.98 6.95 2.00
CA GLU A 107 13.68 7.64 0.75
C GLU A 107 12.19 7.95 0.67
N ILE A 108 11.83 9.22 0.52
CA ILE A 108 10.42 9.63 0.44
C ILE A 108 10.15 10.32 -0.89
N ARG A 109 9.17 9.81 -1.64
CA ARG A 109 8.67 10.41 -2.89
C ARG A 109 7.16 10.58 -2.84
N VAL A 110 6.68 11.57 -3.59
CA VAL A 110 5.26 11.89 -3.74
C VAL A 110 4.81 11.61 -5.18
N PHE A 111 3.67 10.96 -5.33
CA PHE A 111 3.04 10.70 -6.62
C PHE A 111 2.17 11.88 -7.04
N HIS A 112 2.35 12.30 -8.31
CA HIS A 112 1.55 13.29 -9.01
C HIS A 112 1.30 14.60 -8.21
N PRO A 113 2.38 15.37 -7.89
CA PRO A 113 2.25 16.72 -7.34
C PRO A 113 1.27 17.58 -8.15
N PHE A 114 0.53 18.43 -7.46
CA PHE A 114 -0.37 19.37 -8.12
C PHE A 114 0.41 20.27 -9.09
N ASP A 115 -0.08 20.32 -10.32
CA ASP A 115 0.43 21.15 -11.40
C ASP A 115 -0.69 22.13 -11.78
N PRO A 116 -0.58 23.42 -11.41
CA PRO A 116 -1.59 24.44 -11.73
C PRO A 116 -1.86 24.57 -13.23
N LEU A 117 -0.90 24.19 -14.09
CA LEU A 117 -1.06 24.22 -15.54
C LEU A 117 -1.89 23.04 -16.06
N LYS A 118 -2.20 22.04 -15.21
CA LYS A 118 -2.92 20.81 -15.59
C LYS A 118 -3.99 20.43 -14.56
N PRO A 119 -4.95 21.33 -14.25
CA PRO A 119 -5.91 21.14 -13.16
C PRO A 119 -6.82 19.91 -13.35
N PHE A 120 -7.15 19.55 -14.59
CA PHE A 120 -7.95 18.35 -14.92
C PHE A 120 -7.31 17.02 -14.51
N ARG A 121 -6.03 17.02 -14.13
CA ARG A 121 -5.34 15.82 -13.64
C ARG A 121 -5.49 15.62 -12.12
N PHE A 122 -6.26 16.47 -11.43
CA PHE A 122 -6.49 16.38 -10.00
C PHE A 122 -6.95 14.99 -9.54
N ASN A 123 -7.82 14.33 -10.32
CA ASN A 123 -8.36 13.01 -9.99
C ASN A 123 -7.38 11.85 -10.26
N ARG A 124 -6.17 12.10 -10.76
CA ARG A 124 -5.14 11.06 -10.99
C ARG A 124 -4.28 10.91 -9.75
N ARG A 125 -4.79 10.17 -8.77
CA ARG A 125 -4.14 9.94 -7.47
C ARG A 125 -3.52 8.55 -7.37
N LEU A 126 -2.57 8.40 -6.45
CA LEU A 126 -2.03 7.09 -6.08
C LEU A 126 -3.01 6.40 -5.15
N HIS A 127 -3.77 5.39 -5.61
CA HIS A 127 -4.67 4.67 -4.71
C HIS A 127 -4.09 3.37 -4.14
N ASP A 128 -2.84 3.08 -4.47
CA ASP A 128 -2.09 1.89 -4.04
C ASP A 128 -1.92 1.90 -2.51
N LYS A 129 -1.99 0.69 -1.93
CA LYS A 129 -1.76 0.38 -0.52
C LYS A 129 -0.90 -0.88 -0.50
N LEU A 130 0.40 -0.69 -0.72
CA LEU A 130 1.36 -1.78 -0.87
C LEU A 130 2.40 -1.65 0.23
N PHE A 131 2.71 -2.75 0.89
CA PHE A 131 3.80 -2.87 1.85
C PHE A 131 4.60 -4.11 1.48
N ILE A 132 5.72 -3.88 0.80
CA ILE A 132 6.49 -4.92 0.12
C ILE A 132 7.83 -5.07 0.84
N VAL A 133 8.12 -6.29 1.27
CA VAL A 133 9.35 -6.64 1.97
C VAL A 133 10.18 -7.58 1.11
N ASP A 134 11.42 -7.17 0.83
CA ASP A 134 12.44 -7.93 0.12
C ASP A 134 11.97 -8.49 -1.25
N ALA A 135 11.01 -7.82 -1.88
CA ALA A 135 10.33 -8.25 -3.11
C ALA A 135 9.66 -9.64 -3.03
N HIS A 136 9.51 -10.20 -1.82
CA HIS A 136 9.05 -11.58 -1.63
C HIS A 136 7.77 -11.68 -0.78
N ARG A 137 7.52 -10.69 0.08
CA ARG A 137 6.28 -10.58 0.85
C ARG A 137 5.57 -9.27 0.55
N LEU A 138 4.25 -9.33 0.42
CA LEU A 138 3.38 -8.21 0.10
C LEU A 138 2.22 -8.19 1.08
N ILE A 139 2.00 -7.06 1.74
CA ILE A 139 0.68 -6.72 2.28
C ILE A 139 0.01 -5.75 1.31
N ALA A 140 -1.19 -6.11 0.86
CA ALA A 140 -2.06 -5.25 0.06
C ALA A 140 -3.49 -5.26 0.61
N GLY A 141 -4.26 -4.20 0.42
CA GLY A 141 -5.63 -4.16 0.93
C GLY A 141 -6.26 -2.78 0.91
N GLY A 142 -7.26 -2.59 1.77
CA GLY A 142 -8.02 -1.34 1.85
C GLY A 142 -7.47 -0.33 2.86
N ARG A 143 -6.61 -0.75 3.80
CA ARG A 143 -6.13 0.12 4.88
C ARG A 143 -5.17 1.20 4.39
N ASN A 144 -5.46 2.45 4.72
CA ASN A 144 -4.45 3.52 4.74
C ASN A 144 -3.80 3.60 6.13
N ILE A 145 -2.90 4.57 6.32
CA ILE A 145 -2.16 4.73 7.58
C ILE A 145 -2.72 5.91 8.37
N ASP A 146 -3.58 5.62 9.35
CA ASP A 146 -3.98 6.49 10.46
C ASP A 146 -4.60 5.63 11.57
N ASP A 147 -5.00 6.24 12.69
CA ASP A 147 -5.56 5.50 13.83
C ASP A 147 -6.91 4.82 13.52
N SER A 148 -7.72 5.37 12.62
CA SER A 148 -9.06 4.87 12.31
C SER A 148 -9.06 3.51 11.59
N TYR A 149 -8.07 3.24 10.73
CA TYR A 149 -7.94 1.95 10.03
C TYR A 149 -7.48 0.80 10.94
N PHE A 150 -7.00 1.14 12.14
CA PHE A 150 -6.45 0.20 13.09
C PHE A 150 -7.16 0.23 14.44
N GLY A 151 -8.43 0.65 14.47
CA GLY A 151 -9.27 0.51 15.65
C GLY A 151 -8.99 1.51 16.77
N LEU A 152 -8.19 2.55 16.49
CA LEU A 152 -7.73 3.54 17.48
C LEU A 152 -8.38 4.91 17.33
N SER A 153 -9.41 5.02 16.48
CA SER A 153 -10.14 6.27 16.33
C SER A 153 -10.64 6.76 17.70
N ARG A 154 -10.32 8.01 18.03
CA ARG A 154 -10.77 8.63 19.28
C ARG A 154 -12.06 9.39 19.00
N PHE A 155 -13.15 8.99 19.65
CA PHE A 155 -14.32 9.84 19.75
C PHE A 155 -13.89 11.15 20.43
N ARG A 156 -14.00 12.29 19.74
CA ARG A 156 -13.66 13.58 20.34
C ARG A 156 -14.69 14.00 21.39
N LYS A 157 -15.95 13.55 21.26
CA LYS A 157 -17.05 13.71 22.20
C LYS A 157 -18.04 12.54 22.08
N GLU A 158 -18.79 12.26 23.14
CA GLU A 158 -19.93 11.34 23.10
C GLU A 158 -20.98 11.88 22.10
N GLY A 159 -21.40 11.05 21.15
CA GLY A 159 -22.26 11.44 20.02
C GLY A 159 -21.53 11.96 18.76
N ASP A 160 -20.20 12.08 18.79
CA ASP A 160 -19.41 12.46 17.61
C ASP A 160 -19.26 11.27 16.65
N THR A 161 -20.05 11.25 15.58
CA THR A 161 -19.97 10.21 14.55
C THR A 161 -18.88 10.46 13.51
N ALA A 162 -18.15 11.59 13.57
CA ALA A 162 -17.18 11.97 12.56
C ALA A 162 -15.89 11.13 12.58
N TYR A 163 -15.62 10.40 13.68
CA TYR A 163 -14.41 9.63 13.90
C TYR A 163 -14.72 8.16 14.18
N ARG A 164 -15.28 7.46 13.20
CA ARG A 164 -15.51 6.00 13.27
C ARG A 164 -14.28 5.23 12.81
N ASN A 165 -14.04 4.09 13.43
CA ASN A 165 -13.05 3.12 12.96
C ASN A 165 -13.46 2.63 11.55
N ARG A 166 -12.49 2.60 10.65
CA ARG A 166 -12.68 2.14 9.27
C ARG A 166 -12.44 0.64 9.22
N ILE A 167 -13.48 -0.09 8.85
CA ILE A 167 -13.40 -1.55 8.69
C ILE A 167 -12.85 -1.83 7.31
N ASP A 168 -11.72 -2.51 7.27
CA ASP A 168 -11.05 -2.92 6.04
C ASP A 168 -10.42 -4.30 6.20
N ARG A 169 -9.94 -4.85 5.09
CA ARG A 169 -9.17 -6.10 5.07
C ARG A 169 -7.89 -5.90 4.27
N ASP A 170 -6.84 -6.57 4.71
CA ASP A 170 -5.64 -6.74 3.92
C ASP A 170 -5.40 -8.24 3.65
N ILE A 171 -4.55 -8.52 2.68
CA ILE A 171 -4.00 -9.84 2.39
C ILE A 171 -2.48 -9.75 2.52
N LEU A 172 -1.89 -10.72 3.22
CA LEU A 172 -0.46 -10.99 3.16
C LEU A 172 -0.25 -12.09 2.11
N VAL A 173 0.67 -11.83 1.18
CA VAL A 173 1.06 -12.74 0.11
C VAL A 173 2.56 -12.97 0.20
N GLU A 174 2.99 -14.22 0.05
CA GLU A 174 4.38 -14.61 -0.08
C GLU A 174 4.58 -15.40 -1.38
N GLY A 175 5.51 -14.93 -2.23
CA GLY A 175 5.82 -15.56 -3.51
C GLY A 175 5.94 -14.58 -4.68
N GLU A 176 5.65 -15.05 -5.88
CA GLU A 176 5.87 -14.34 -7.15
C GLU A 176 4.97 -13.11 -7.29
N THR A 177 3.72 -13.17 -6.80
CA THR A 177 2.82 -12.00 -6.77
C THR A 177 3.44 -10.80 -6.04
N ALA A 178 4.25 -11.04 -5.00
CA ALA A 178 4.96 -9.96 -4.31
C ALA A 178 6.07 -9.35 -5.19
N THR A 179 6.73 -10.16 -6.02
CA THR A 179 7.72 -9.69 -7.01
C THR A 179 7.05 -8.88 -8.12
N GLU A 180 5.89 -9.30 -8.61
CA GLU A 180 5.08 -8.54 -9.57
C GLU A 180 4.67 -7.17 -9.01
N ALA A 181 4.16 -7.14 -7.77
CA ALA A 181 3.82 -5.91 -7.07
C ALA A 181 5.04 -5.00 -6.89
N ASN A 182 6.21 -5.57 -6.59
CA ASN A 182 7.46 -4.81 -6.47
C ASN A 182 7.87 -4.19 -7.82
N THR A 183 7.69 -4.93 -8.92
CA THR A 183 7.96 -4.43 -10.27
C THR A 183 7.06 -3.25 -10.63
N HIS A 184 5.78 -3.33 -10.30
CA HIS A 184 4.84 -2.21 -10.44
C HIS A 184 5.27 -1.01 -9.57
N PHE A 185 5.57 -1.24 -8.29
CA PHE A 185 6.06 -0.19 -7.39
C PHE A 185 7.30 0.51 -7.96
N MET A 186 8.31 -0.25 -8.41
CA MET A 186 9.54 0.31 -8.95
C MET A 186 9.35 1.04 -10.28
N THR A 187 8.39 0.60 -11.10
CA THR A 187 7.98 1.31 -12.32
C THR A 187 7.39 2.68 -11.98
N LEU A 188 6.50 2.76 -10.99
CA LEU A 188 5.96 4.03 -10.53
C LEU A 188 7.05 4.90 -9.88
N TRP A 189 7.84 4.32 -8.97
CA TRP A 189 8.89 4.98 -8.21
C TRP A 189 9.89 5.72 -9.10
N ASN A 190 10.33 5.06 -10.19
CA ASN A 190 11.26 5.60 -11.17
C ASN A 190 10.57 6.40 -12.29
N GLY A 191 9.25 6.40 -12.32
CA GLY A 191 8.44 7.09 -13.32
C GLY A 191 8.44 8.61 -13.16
N SER A 192 8.16 9.31 -14.26
CA SER A 192 8.16 10.77 -14.31
C SER A 192 7.10 11.45 -13.44
N LYS A 193 6.06 10.72 -13.00
CA LYS A 193 4.97 11.21 -12.14
C LYS A 193 5.34 11.23 -10.67
N VAL A 194 6.35 10.47 -10.25
CA VAL A 194 6.81 10.40 -8.87
C VAL A 194 7.99 11.35 -8.70
N LYS A 195 7.95 12.20 -7.67
CA LYS A 195 8.96 13.22 -7.39
C LYS A 195 9.46 13.11 -5.96
N PRO A 196 10.72 13.43 -5.67
CA PRO A 196 11.19 13.56 -4.29
C PRO A 196 10.28 14.51 -3.50
N ILE A 197 9.97 14.15 -2.25
CA ILE A 197 9.17 15.02 -1.39
C ILE A 197 9.91 16.34 -1.15
N ARG A 198 9.17 17.46 -1.19
CA ARG A 198 9.75 18.78 -0.92
C ARG A 198 9.74 19.05 0.57
N VAL A 199 10.92 19.11 1.17
CA VAL A 199 11.10 19.53 2.58
C VAL A 199 11.39 21.04 2.73
N GLY A 200 11.21 21.82 1.66
CA GLY A 200 11.38 23.27 1.67
C GLY A 200 12.71 23.74 2.27
N LYS A 201 12.62 24.59 3.31
CA LYS A 201 13.76 25.20 4.02
C LYS A 201 14.68 24.18 4.72
N TYR A 202 14.17 22.99 5.07
CA TYR A 202 14.95 21.95 5.76
C TYR A 202 15.99 21.26 4.86
N ARG A 203 15.94 21.44 3.52
CA ARG A 203 16.91 20.83 2.59
C ARG A 203 18.38 21.16 2.96
N CYS A 204 18.62 22.31 3.57
CA CYS A 204 19.97 22.74 3.99
C CYS A 204 20.57 21.92 5.15
N LEU A 205 19.76 21.07 5.82
CA LEU A 205 20.14 20.24 6.95
C LEU A 205 20.22 18.74 6.63
N ILE A 206 19.83 18.32 5.42
CA ILE A 206 19.77 16.91 5.01
C ILE A 206 21.06 16.43 4.34
N ARG A 207 21.85 17.34 3.76
CA ARG A 207 23.07 16.98 3.01
C ARG A 207 24.17 16.43 3.93
N SER A 208 24.55 15.18 3.68
CA SER A 208 25.87 14.61 3.99
C SER A 208 26.33 13.75 2.78
N GLY A 209 27.36 14.21 2.04
CA GLY A 209 28.17 13.41 1.10
C GLY A 209 27.69 13.26 -0.37
N GLY A 210 28.31 14.02 -1.31
CA GLY A 210 28.85 13.41 -2.54
C GLY A 210 28.07 13.34 -3.87
N ALA A 211 27.20 14.29 -4.24
CA ALA A 211 26.79 14.42 -5.66
C ALA A 211 26.83 15.89 -6.12
N PRO A 212 27.54 16.23 -7.23
CA PRO A 212 27.57 17.58 -7.75
C PRO A 212 26.19 17.99 -8.28
N GLU A 213 25.77 19.23 -8.01
CA GLU A 213 24.62 19.82 -8.69
C GLU A 213 24.96 20.01 -10.18
N PRO A 214 24.01 19.83 -11.12
CA PRO A 214 24.17 20.35 -12.46
C PRO A 214 24.38 21.86 -12.37
N LEU A 215 25.33 22.36 -13.16
CA LEU A 215 25.67 23.77 -13.34
C LEU A 215 24.51 24.57 -13.94
N THR A 216 23.41 24.72 -13.22
CA THR A 216 22.42 25.76 -13.48
C THR A 216 22.32 26.62 -12.22
N ALA A 217 23.21 27.59 -12.18
CA ALA A 217 23.40 28.54 -11.11
C ALA A 217 22.14 29.38 -10.88
N SER A 218 21.37 29.01 -9.86
CA SER A 218 20.71 30.00 -9.00
C SER A 218 21.47 29.98 -7.68
N ARG A 219 22.34 30.97 -7.45
CA ARG A 219 22.99 31.21 -6.16
C ARG A 219 21.91 31.44 -5.11
N ARG A 220 21.41 30.36 -4.50
CA ARG A 220 20.49 30.48 -3.35
C ARG A 220 21.27 31.10 -2.20
N ARG A 221 20.75 32.21 -1.67
CA ARG A 221 21.34 32.89 -0.50
C ARG A 221 21.55 31.86 0.63
N PRO A 222 22.71 31.86 1.30
CA PRO A 222 22.95 30.98 2.44
C PRO A 222 21.90 31.28 3.52
N VAL A 223 21.32 30.22 4.10
CA VAL A 223 20.37 30.35 5.21
C VAL A 223 21.12 30.90 6.43
N PRO A 224 20.69 32.04 7.03
CA PRO A 224 21.39 32.63 8.17
C PRO A 224 21.51 31.66 9.35
N ALA A 225 22.57 31.79 10.15
CA ALA A 225 22.85 30.88 11.27
C ALA A 225 21.68 30.73 12.25
N VAL A 226 21.03 31.85 12.60
CA VAL A 226 19.83 31.84 13.48
C VAL A 226 18.67 31.04 12.89
N HIS A 227 18.43 31.18 11.58
CA HIS A 227 17.40 30.41 10.89
C HIS A 227 17.75 28.93 10.87
N ARG A 228 19.02 28.60 10.60
CA ARG A 228 19.51 27.21 10.62
C ARG A 228 19.33 26.57 12.00
N ALA A 229 19.54 27.31 13.08
CA ALA A 229 19.32 26.83 14.46
C ALA A 229 17.85 26.51 14.73
N ILE A 230 16.91 27.36 14.27
CA ILE A 230 15.46 27.09 14.37
C ILE A 230 15.10 25.81 13.61
N LEU A 231 15.56 25.67 12.37
CA LEU A 231 15.29 24.47 11.57
C LEU A 231 15.87 23.19 12.20
N ARG A 232 17.02 23.31 12.87
CA ARG A 232 17.64 22.21 13.60
C ARG A 232 16.78 21.81 14.79
N ARG A 233 16.31 22.77 15.59
CA ARG A 233 15.38 22.54 16.70
C ARG A 233 14.11 21.82 16.25
N ASP A 234 13.52 22.22 15.12
CA ASP A 234 12.32 21.58 14.58
C ASP A 234 12.58 20.10 14.21
N ILE A 235 13.72 19.80 13.57
CA ILE A 235 14.13 18.42 13.26
C ILE A 235 14.42 17.63 14.54
N ASP A 236 15.10 18.24 15.51
CA ASP A 236 15.44 17.58 16.77
C ASP A 236 14.19 17.26 17.59
N ALA A 237 13.15 18.11 17.52
CA ALA A 237 11.84 17.83 18.10
C ALA A 237 11.15 16.62 17.42
N ALA A 238 11.18 16.55 16.09
CA ALA A 238 10.65 15.40 15.34
C ALA A 238 11.43 14.10 15.68
N LYS A 239 12.76 14.19 15.77
CA LYS A 239 13.61 13.09 16.25
C LYS A 239 13.19 12.61 17.64
N ALA A 240 13.07 13.54 18.60
CA ALA A 240 12.70 13.23 19.97
C ALA A 240 11.30 12.63 20.07
N SER A 241 10.37 13.05 19.19
CA SER A 241 9.05 12.43 19.07
C SER A 241 9.15 10.96 18.67
N LEU A 242 9.87 10.65 17.60
CA LEU A 242 10.08 9.27 17.16
C LEU A 242 10.87 8.43 18.17
N ASP A 243 11.83 9.01 18.88
CA ASP A 243 12.57 8.30 19.95
C ASP A 243 11.62 7.89 21.08
N ARG A 244 10.73 8.79 21.53
CA ARG A 244 9.70 8.46 22.52
C ARG A 244 8.72 7.42 21.98
N THR A 245 8.24 7.57 20.75
CA THR A 245 7.31 6.62 20.14
C THR A 245 7.93 5.22 20.04
N TRP A 246 9.20 5.11 19.66
CA TRP A 246 9.89 3.83 19.60
C TRP A 246 10.05 3.18 20.98
N ALA A 247 10.45 3.95 22.00
CA ALA A 247 10.54 3.47 23.37
C ALA A 247 9.16 3.05 23.95
N GLU A 248 8.10 3.79 23.62
CA GLU A 248 6.73 3.42 23.97
C GLU A 248 6.33 2.12 23.27
N PHE A 249 6.68 1.95 21.99
CA PHE A 249 6.39 0.73 21.26
C PHE A 249 6.96 -0.50 21.97
N GLN A 250 8.21 -0.39 22.45
CA GLN A 250 8.92 -1.43 23.20
C GLN A 250 8.35 -1.71 24.59
N SER A 251 7.76 -0.71 25.26
CA SER A 251 7.31 -0.82 26.65
C SER A 251 5.80 -1.06 26.80
N HIS A 252 4.99 -0.51 25.90
CA HIS A 252 3.53 -0.54 25.97
C HIS A 252 2.90 -0.81 24.58
N PRO A 253 3.09 -2.03 24.05
CA PRO A 253 2.60 -2.40 22.73
C PRO A 253 1.07 -2.66 22.82
N LYS A 254 0.26 -1.59 22.64
CA LYS A 254 -1.22 -1.67 22.71
C LYS A 254 -1.89 -2.26 21.46
N VAL A 255 -1.19 -2.30 20.33
CA VAL A 255 -1.76 -2.62 19.00
C VAL A 255 -0.95 -3.68 18.27
N VAL A 256 0.36 -3.67 18.51
CA VAL A 256 1.25 -4.79 18.23
C VAL A 256 1.54 -5.47 19.56
N GLN A 257 2.18 -6.63 19.54
CA GLN A 257 2.73 -7.40 20.62
C GLN A 257 4.23 -7.52 20.35
N LEU A 258 5.09 -7.16 21.31
CA LEU A 258 6.54 -7.21 21.15
C LEU A 258 7.18 -8.05 22.27
N PRO A 259 8.16 -8.93 21.97
CA PRO A 259 8.39 -9.51 20.65
C PRO A 259 7.20 -10.40 20.27
N SER A 260 6.60 -10.15 19.11
CA SER A 260 5.57 -10.99 18.52
C SER A 260 6.23 -12.27 18.05
N HIS A 261 5.97 -13.36 18.74
CA HIS A 261 6.28 -14.70 18.24
C HIS A 261 5.23 -15.16 17.20
N THR A 262 4.64 -14.22 16.45
CA THR A 262 3.63 -14.53 15.45
C THR A 262 4.32 -15.16 14.25
N ASP A 263 4.19 -16.48 14.13
CA ASP A 263 4.70 -17.19 12.97
C ASP A 263 3.72 -17.05 11.79
N TRP A 264 3.92 -16.02 10.98
CA TRP A 264 3.12 -15.80 9.77
C TRP A 264 3.19 -16.98 8.79
N ASN A 265 4.25 -17.80 8.82
CA ASN A 265 4.36 -18.97 7.95
C ASN A 265 3.31 -20.03 8.27
N GLN A 266 2.85 -20.13 9.53
CA GLN A 266 1.78 -21.05 9.93
C GLN A 266 0.40 -20.56 9.47
N ARG A 267 0.22 -19.24 9.34
CA ARG A 267 -1.04 -18.64 8.87
C ARG A 267 -1.14 -18.61 7.34
N LEU A 268 -0.01 -18.54 6.65
CA LEU A 268 0.10 -18.58 5.20
C LEU A 268 -0.32 -19.95 4.65
N GLN A 269 -1.34 -19.96 3.80
CA GLN A 269 -1.85 -21.16 3.13
C GLN A 269 -1.53 -21.09 1.63
N PRO A 270 -1.09 -22.20 1.00
CA PRO A 270 -0.91 -22.23 -0.45
C PRO A 270 -2.26 -22.02 -1.15
N VAL A 271 -2.23 -21.33 -2.29
CA VAL A 271 -3.38 -21.19 -3.18
C VAL A 271 -3.04 -21.69 -4.58
N ASP A 272 -4.06 -22.17 -5.30
CA ASP A 272 -3.89 -22.63 -6.67
C ASP A 272 -3.51 -21.48 -7.61
N GLU A 273 -4.12 -20.32 -7.43
CA GLU A 273 -3.88 -19.13 -8.24
C GLU A 273 -4.11 -17.83 -7.46
N ILE A 274 -3.18 -16.89 -7.63
CA ILE A 274 -3.32 -15.48 -7.27
C ILE A 274 -2.66 -14.63 -8.37
N ARG A 275 -3.20 -13.44 -8.63
CA ARG A 275 -2.67 -12.53 -9.65
C ARG A 275 -2.59 -11.11 -9.12
N PHE A 276 -1.46 -10.45 -9.29
CA PHE A 276 -1.36 -9.01 -9.07
C PHE A 276 -1.87 -8.25 -10.30
N LEU A 277 -2.85 -7.36 -10.11
CA LEU A 277 -3.42 -6.55 -11.18
C LEU A 277 -3.29 -5.07 -10.85
N ALA A 278 -2.67 -4.31 -11.75
CA ALA A 278 -2.55 -2.87 -11.65
C ALA A 278 -2.81 -2.18 -12.98
N ASP A 279 -3.40 -0.98 -12.93
CA ASP A 279 -3.63 -0.18 -14.12
C ASP A 279 -2.28 0.33 -14.68
N PRO A 280 -1.98 0.12 -15.98
CA PRO A 280 -0.72 0.56 -16.55
C PRO A 280 -0.58 2.08 -16.53
N GLY A 281 0.63 2.56 -16.22
CA GLY A 281 0.93 3.99 -16.20
C GLY A 281 0.91 4.61 -17.60
N GLY A 282 -0.19 5.21 -18.05
CA GLY A 282 -0.21 5.80 -19.41
C GLY A 282 -1.59 6.18 -19.95
N ARG A 283 -1.72 6.24 -21.29
CA ARG A 283 -3.03 6.23 -21.96
C ARG A 283 -3.68 4.87 -21.69
N LYS A 284 -4.96 4.86 -21.31
CA LYS A 284 -5.73 3.64 -21.06
C LYS A 284 -5.73 2.77 -22.32
N THR A 285 -4.91 1.72 -22.35
CA THR A 285 -4.98 0.68 -23.38
C THR A 285 -6.24 -0.14 -23.18
N ARG A 286 -6.96 -0.44 -24.28
CA ARG A 286 -8.19 -1.24 -24.24
C ARG A 286 -7.82 -2.67 -23.77
N GLY A 287 -8.50 -3.18 -22.74
CA GLY A 287 -8.34 -4.56 -22.27
C GLY A 287 -7.24 -4.83 -21.24
N GLN A 288 -6.58 -3.81 -20.70
CA GLN A 288 -5.48 -3.99 -19.72
C GLN A 288 -5.71 -3.27 -18.37
N HIS A 289 -6.90 -2.71 -18.16
CA HIS A 289 -7.21 -2.04 -16.89
C HIS A 289 -7.88 -3.01 -15.92
N THR A 290 -7.73 -2.78 -14.61
CA THR A 290 -8.26 -3.67 -13.56
C THR A 290 -9.75 -3.95 -13.73
N GLY A 291 -10.55 -2.95 -14.13
CA GLY A 291 -11.98 -3.15 -14.41
C GLY A 291 -12.31 -4.14 -15.54
N HIS A 292 -11.39 -4.37 -16.48
CA HIS A 292 -11.57 -5.39 -17.52
C HIS A 292 -11.35 -6.79 -16.95
N HIS A 293 -10.32 -6.95 -16.11
CA HIS A 293 -10.06 -8.21 -15.42
C HIS A 293 -11.17 -8.57 -14.44
N ILE A 294 -11.71 -7.59 -13.69
CA ILE A 294 -12.90 -7.80 -12.84
C ILE A 294 -14.09 -8.26 -13.69
N ALA A 295 -14.34 -7.62 -14.83
CA ALA A 295 -15.41 -8.05 -15.73
C ALA A 295 -15.20 -9.47 -16.28
N ALA A 296 -13.95 -9.84 -16.57
CA ALA A 296 -13.62 -11.20 -17.00
C ALA A 296 -13.88 -12.23 -15.88
N LEU A 297 -13.61 -11.89 -14.61
CA LEU A 297 -13.95 -12.74 -13.47
C LEU A 297 -15.47 -12.92 -13.34
N VAL A 298 -16.24 -11.83 -13.43
CA VAL A 298 -17.71 -11.89 -13.42
C VAL A 298 -18.25 -12.75 -14.57
N ASN A 299 -17.64 -12.66 -15.75
CA ASN A 299 -18.07 -13.41 -16.92
C ASN A 299 -17.75 -14.92 -16.87
N ARG A 300 -16.88 -15.35 -15.95
CA ARG A 300 -16.59 -16.77 -15.71
C ARG A 300 -17.57 -17.43 -14.75
N ALA A 301 -18.41 -16.65 -14.05
CA ALA A 301 -19.39 -17.20 -13.13
C ALA A 301 -20.48 -17.94 -13.91
N GLU A 302 -20.74 -19.17 -13.49
CA GLU A 302 -21.68 -20.11 -14.11
C GLU A 302 -23.08 -20.02 -13.48
N PRO A 303 -24.14 -20.46 -14.17
CA PRO A 303 -25.50 -20.47 -13.63
C PRO A 303 -25.58 -21.20 -12.27
N GLY A 304 -26.22 -20.59 -11.28
CA GLY A 304 -26.32 -21.11 -9.91
C GLY A 304 -25.19 -20.68 -8.97
N GLU A 305 -24.12 -20.08 -9.48
CA GLU A 305 -23.06 -19.52 -8.63
C GLU A 305 -23.45 -18.16 -8.02
N THR A 306 -22.70 -17.72 -7.01
CA THR A 306 -22.90 -16.43 -6.34
C THR A 306 -21.64 -15.57 -6.41
N ILE A 307 -21.82 -14.31 -6.83
CA ILE A 307 -20.79 -13.27 -6.80
C ILE A 307 -21.04 -12.37 -5.59
N TRP A 308 -20.02 -12.24 -4.74
CA TRP A 308 -20.00 -11.35 -3.60
C TRP A 308 -19.12 -10.13 -3.91
N ILE A 309 -19.68 -8.93 -3.78
CA ILE A 309 -18.94 -7.67 -3.98
C ILE A 309 -19.00 -6.88 -2.68
N GLU A 310 -17.85 -6.50 -2.15
CA GLU A 310 -17.76 -5.54 -1.06
C GLU A 310 -17.20 -4.22 -1.60
N SER A 311 -17.96 -3.14 -1.48
CA SER A 311 -17.51 -1.81 -1.87
C SER A 311 -18.07 -0.77 -0.92
N PRO A 312 -17.24 0.09 -0.29
CA PRO A 312 -17.73 1.13 0.61
C PRO A 312 -18.61 2.16 -0.12
N TYR A 313 -18.48 2.25 -1.45
CA TYR A 313 -19.14 3.22 -2.31
C TYR A 313 -19.69 2.53 -3.56
N LEU A 314 -20.99 2.25 -3.58
CA LEU A 314 -21.63 1.60 -4.73
C LEU A 314 -22.09 2.62 -5.78
N ILE A 315 -21.22 2.89 -6.77
CA ILE A 315 -21.56 3.64 -7.98
C ILE A 315 -21.10 2.83 -9.20
N LEU A 316 -22.05 2.22 -9.89
CA LEU A 316 -21.78 1.36 -11.04
C LEU A 316 -21.82 2.13 -12.35
N THR A 317 -20.72 2.08 -13.09
CA THR A 317 -20.68 2.58 -14.47
C THR A 317 -21.64 1.79 -15.37
N LYS A 318 -22.08 2.36 -16.49
CA LYS A 318 -22.92 1.66 -17.49
C LYS A 318 -22.34 0.30 -17.92
N LYS A 319 -21.00 0.21 -18.04
CA LYS A 319 -20.31 -1.04 -18.38
C LYS A 319 -20.39 -2.08 -17.27
N ALA A 320 -20.22 -1.65 -16.01
CA ALA A 320 -20.34 -2.53 -14.86
C ALA A 320 -21.78 -3.05 -14.72
N ARG A 321 -22.79 -2.17 -14.88
CA ARG A 321 -24.20 -2.56 -14.90
C ARG A 321 -24.50 -3.60 -15.97
N ALA A 322 -23.98 -3.41 -17.20
CA ALA A 322 -24.15 -4.39 -18.27
C ALA A 322 -23.53 -5.74 -17.92
N VAL A 323 -22.27 -5.76 -17.46
CA VAL A 323 -21.58 -7.01 -17.10
C VAL A 323 -22.28 -7.77 -15.97
N LEU A 324 -22.72 -7.08 -14.91
CA LEU A 324 -23.44 -7.70 -13.80
C LEU A 324 -24.85 -8.15 -14.23
N GLY A 325 -25.56 -7.34 -15.00
CA GLY A 325 -26.88 -7.71 -15.54
C GLY A 325 -26.81 -8.92 -16.48
N ASP A 326 -25.76 -9.04 -17.28
CA ASP A 326 -25.51 -10.20 -18.12
C ASP A 326 -25.29 -11.46 -17.26
N ALA A 327 -24.56 -11.35 -16.13
CA ALA A 327 -24.38 -12.46 -15.19
C ALA A 327 -25.70 -12.88 -14.55
N ILE A 328 -26.51 -11.92 -14.08
CA ILE A 328 -27.83 -12.18 -13.49
C ILE A 328 -28.75 -12.88 -14.50
N ARG A 329 -28.77 -12.43 -15.76
CA ARG A 329 -29.55 -13.08 -16.83
C ARG A 329 -29.07 -14.50 -17.16
N ARG A 330 -27.81 -14.84 -16.88
CA ARG A 330 -27.30 -16.22 -16.97
C ARG A 330 -27.71 -17.09 -15.78
N GLY A 331 -28.33 -16.52 -14.74
CA GLY A 331 -28.70 -17.24 -13.51
C GLY A 331 -27.64 -17.19 -12.42
N VAL A 332 -26.71 -16.22 -12.47
CA VAL A 332 -25.75 -15.96 -11.39
C VAL A 332 -26.38 -15.04 -10.36
N ARG A 333 -26.29 -15.38 -9.07
CA ARG A 333 -26.72 -14.51 -7.98
C ARG A 333 -25.64 -13.45 -7.70
N VAL A 334 -26.00 -12.18 -7.57
CA VAL A 334 -25.05 -11.09 -7.29
C VAL A 334 -25.45 -10.34 -6.04
N ILE A 335 -24.60 -10.38 -5.02
CA ILE A 335 -24.82 -9.75 -3.71
C ILE A 335 -23.74 -8.70 -3.48
N ILE A 336 -24.15 -7.49 -3.11
CA ILE A 336 -23.27 -6.35 -2.91
C ILE A 336 -23.40 -5.80 -1.49
N PHE A 337 -22.31 -5.84 -0.72
CA PHE A 337 -22.22 -5.19 0.58
C PHE A 337 -21.66 -3.79 0.39
N THR A 338 -22.45 -2.78 0.79
CA THR A 338 -22.06 -1.37 0.75
C THR A 338 -22.45 -0.66 2.05
N ASN A 339 -21.83 0.50 2.28
CA ASN A 339 -22.13 1.31 3.46
C ASN A 339 -23.57 1.81 3.48
N SER A 340 -24.13 1.89 4.69
CA SER A 340 -25.40 2.57 4.95
C SER A 340 -25.19 4.08 5.06
N LEU A 341 -26.29 4.82 5.18
CA LEU A 341 -26.20 6.26 5.48
C LEU A 341 -25.51 6.54 6.83
N ASP A 342 -25.60 5.60 7.78
CA ASP A 342 -24.97 5.74 9.08
C ASP A 342 -23.45 5.48 9.01
N SER A 343 -23.00 4.53 8.19
CA SER A 343 -21.57 4.16 8.13
C SER A 343 -20.73 4.90 7.09
N THR A 344 -21.34 5.63 6.15
CA THR A 344 -20.61 6.36 5.11
C THR A 344 -20.00 7.66 5.62
N ASP A 345 -18.78 7.95 5.20
CA ASP A 345 -18.09 9.23 5.40
C ASP A 345 -18.24 10.18 4.20
N ASN A 346 -18.93 9.73 3.13
CA ASN A 346 -19.10 10.48 1.90
C ASN A 346 -20.58 10.60 1.54
N LEU A 347 -21.23 11.64 2.08
CA LEU A 347 -22.66 11.92 1.87
C LEU A 347 -23.02 12.16 0.40
N LEU A 348 -22.11 12.73 -0.40
CA LEU A 348 -22.37 12.96 -1.82
C LEU A 348 -22.45 11.64 -2.60
N VAL A 349 -21.48 10.75 -2.37
CA VAL A 349 -21.50 9.40 -2.95
C VAL A 349 -22.73 8.64 -2.50
N GLN A 350 -23.10 8.75 -1.23
CA GLN A 350 -24.30 8.10 -0.71
C GLN A 350 -25.57 8.66 -1.36
N ALA A 351 -25.69 9.97 -1.57
CA ALA A 351 -26.83 10.56 -2.25
C ALA A 351 -26.95 10.07 -3.70
N VAL A 352 -25.83 9.93 -4.42
CA VAL A 352 -25.83 9.34 -5.77
C VAL A 352 -26.26 7.89 -5.74
N TYR A 353 -25.73 7.09 -4.81
CA TYR A 353 -26.13 5.69 -4.63
C TYR A 353 -27.64 5.58 -4.35
N GLN A 354 -28.18 6.35 -3.40
CA GLN A 354 -29.61 6.31 -3.06
C GLN A 354 -30.52 6.62 -4.26
N ARG A 355 -30.11 7.56 -5.13
CA ARG A 355 -30.84 7.85 -6.37
C ARG A 355 -30.82 6.68 -7.36
N GLU A 356 -29.74 5.91 -7.40
CA GLU A 356 -29.56 4.81 -8.35
C GLU A 356 -29.98 3.44 -7.78
N LYS A 357 -30.33 3.37 -6.49
CA LYS A 357 -30.61 2.11 -5.78
C LYS A 357 -31.74 1.31 -6.41
N GLU A 358 -32.85 1.95 -6.75
CA GLU A 358 -33.99 1.26 -7.37
C GLU A 358 -33.63 0.67 -8.74
N ASP A 359 -32.78 1.35 -9.53
CA ASP A 359 -32.26 0.79 -10.80
C ASP A 359 -31.40 -0.45 -10.55
N TYR A 360 -30.63 -0.47 -9.46
CA TYR A 360 -29.79 -1.60 -9.09
C TYR A 360 -30.61 -2.81 -8.63
N LEU A 361 -31.65 -2.59 -7.82
CA LEU A 361 -32.57 -3.64 -7.41
C LEU A 361 -33.37 -4.18 -8.61
N ALA A 362 -33.84 -3.30 -9.49
CA ALA A 362 -34.53 -3.68 -10.72
C ALA A 362 -33.65 -4.48 -11.70
N LEU A 363 -32.32 -4.28 -11.66
CA LEU A 363 -31.35 -5.10 -12.40
C LEU A 363 -31.25 -6.54 -11.83
N GLY A 364 -31.71 -6.77 -10.60
CA GLY A 364 -31.62 -8.04 -9.88
C GLY A 364 -30.43 -8.14 -8.92
N LEU A 365 -29.79 -7.01 -8.58
CA LEU A 365 -28.73 -6.98 -7.56
C LEU A 365 -29.35 -7.08 -6.15
N GLU A 366 -28.72 -7.86 -5.28
CA GLU A 366 -29.03 -7.88 -3.84
C GLU A 366 -28.07 -6.93 -3.12
N ILE A 367 -28.58 -5.98 -2.33
CA ILE A 367 -27.77 -4.93 -1.67
C ILE A 367 -28.09 -4.82 -0.19
#